data_AF-A0A330LWU3-F1
#
_entry.id   AF-A0A330LWU3-F1
#
_cell.length_a   1.000
_cell.length_b   1.000
_cell.length_c   1.000
_cell.angle_alpha   90.00
_cell.angle_beta   90.00
_cell.angle_gamma   90.00
#
_symmetry.space_group_name_H-M   'P 1'
#
loop_
_entity.id
_entity.type
_entity.pdbx_description
1 polymer ?
#
loop_
_entity_poly.entity_id
_entity_poly.type
_entity_poly.pdbx_seq_one_letter_code
_entity_poly.pdbx_strand_id
1 'polypeptide(L)'
;MNIEIELNLNKAEFDQPFATYRTDLSCGPTDDSPHSKISIHDPNNDISFELGRIEFTLAQLFNGQRSFTDISQCAKEQLRINVSEAKLKAFQHKLVHLGILVIEGQQSGLTRDPATGITYGPLKRYFLINLIQMNPEPILNSIYNRASWLCSKSFFVVVMVCICWAFVELFSQWGHFTRDVENIYSDSLSWLIWHYPVILTSIAFHELGHALSCRHYKVKVNDFGIGVYLLLATGWVRPVQKNWSKLTDGQRAITILMGPIASLLYAAVGILIWRLSEPNTAINSMAVVMVVASSLSLIPTLLPIFNGDTYLALTEYFEQPRLRQRSVKYCRDKLRGRAPEVIENEALLYWSVCVATFIGWILAWWGVALMVKRVIG
;
A
#
# COMPACT_ATOMS: atom_id res chain seq x y z
N MET A 1 31.86 -49.14 -11.53
CA MET A 1 31.08 -48.30 -10.59
C MET A 1 31.59 -46.86 -10.53
N ASN A 2 32.04 -46.28 -11.66
CA ASN A 2 32.46 -44.87 -11.75
C ASN A 2 32.15 -44.24 -13.12
N ILE A 3 31.36 -44.93 -13.96
CA ILE A 3 30.93 -44.42 -15.28
C ILE A 3 29.43 -44.03 -15.24
N GLU A 4 28.63 -44.63 -14.36
CA GLU A 4 27.22 -44.27 -14.17
C GLU A 4 26.98 -42.96 -13.40
N ILE A 5 27.98 -42.46 -12.66
CA ILE A 5 27.84 -41.21 -11.89
C ILE A 5 28.09 -39.98 -12.78
N GLU A 6 29.04 -40.04 -13.73
CA GLU A 6 29.23 -38.96 -14.72
C GLU A 6 28.10 -38.89 -15.76
N LEU A 7 27.47 -40.02 -16.10
CA LEU A 7 26.28 -40.06 -16.97
C LEU A 7 25.02 -39.50 -16.29
N ASN A 8 24.96 -39.49 -14.95
CA ASN A 8 23.84 -38.92 -14.20
C ASN A 8 24.01 -37.41 -13.93
N LEU A 9 25.24 -36.88 -13.89
CA LEU A 9 25.46 -35.44 -13.80
C LEU A 9 25.21 -34.73 -15.14
N ASN A 10 25.52 -35.38 -16.27
CA ASN A 10 25.17 -34.86 -17.60
C ASN A 10 23.68 -35.01 -17.95
N LYS A 11 22.92 -35.87 -17.26
CA LYS A 11 21.45 -35.95 -17.42
C LYS A 11 20.69 -34.91 -16.60
N ALA A 12 21.30 -34.36 -15.55
CA ALA A 12 20.65 -33.36 -14.69
C ALA A 12 20.69 -31.93 -15.27
N GLU A 13 21.48 -31.66 -16.32
CA GLU A 13 21.46 -30.38 -17.03
C GLU A 13 20.41 -30.31 -18.15
N PHE A 14 19.80 -31.44 -18.53
CA PHE A 14 18.89 -31.52 -19.68
C PHE A 14 17.40 -31.49 -19.37
N ASP A 15 17.02 -31.41 -18.10
CA ASP A 15 15.60 -31.46 -17.70
C ASP A 15 15.25 -30.30 -16.76
N GLN A 16 15.67 -29.08 -17.11
CA GLN A 16 15.03 -27.91 -16.54
C GLN A 16 13.64 -27.79 -17.18
N PRO A 17 12.55 -27.93 -16.41
CA PRO A 17 11.21 -27.77 -16.95
C PRO A 17 11.12 -26.42 -17.67
N PHE A 18 10.78 -26.48 -18.95
CA PHE A 18 10.78 -25.31 -19.81
C PHE A 18 9.71 -24.33 -19.34
N ALA A 19 10.07 -23.06 -19.26
CA ALA A 19 9.12 -22.02 -18.90
C ALA A 19 8.13 -21.80 -20.06
N THR A 20 6.85 -21.69 -19.70
CA THR A 20 5.74 -21.48 -20.63
C THR A 20 5.08 -20.15 -20.32
N TYR A 21 4.89 -19.33 -21.36
CA TYR A 21 4.10 -18.12 -21.29
C TYR A 21 2.63 -18.43 -21.03
N ARG A 22 2.06 -17.79 -20.01
CA ARG A 22 0.66 -17.95 -19.63
C ARG A 22 -0.27 -17.31 -20.66
N THR A 23 -1.07 -18.12 -21.33
CA THR A 23 -2.03 -17.68 -22.35
C THR A 23 -3.30 -17.05 -21.78
N ASP A 24 -3.53 -17.17 -20.47
CA ASP A 24 -4.64 -16.56 -19.76
C ASP A 24 -4.42 -15.08 -19.43
N LEU A 25 -3.23 -14.53 -19.70
CA LEU A 25 -2.91 -13.13 -19.48
C LEU A 25 -3.55 -12.24 -20.57
N SER A 26 -4.29 -11.21 -20.15
CA SER A 26 -4.88 -10.25 -21.08
C SER A 26 -3.87 -9.14 -21.42
N CYS A 27 -3.63 -8.91 -22.71
CA CYS A 27 -2.61 -7.96 -23.18
C CYS A 27 -3.27 -6.76 -23.88
N GLY A 28 -2.78 -5.55 -23.63
CA GLY A 28 -3.23 -4.34 -24.31
C GLY A 28 -2.11 -3.30 -24.47
N PRO A 29 -2.15 -2.45 -25.50
CA PRO A 29 -1.22 -1.33 -25.64
C PRO A 29 -1.46 -0.32 -24.50
N THR A 30 -0.38 0.16 -23.88
CA THR A 30 -0.45 1.21 -22.84
C THR A 30 -0.68 2.60 -23.47
N ASP A 31 -0.29 2.80 -24.73
CA ASP A 31 -0.45 4.04 -25.49
C ASP A 31 -0.39 3.77 -27.02
N ASP A 32 -0.95 4.66 -27.85
CA ASP A 32 -0.95 4.55 -29.32
C ASP A 32 0.39 4.98 -29.99
N SER A 33 1.45 5.18 -29.20
CA SER A 33 2.77 5.60 -29.72
C SER A 33 3.62 4.40 -30.22
N PRO A 34 4.48 4.57 -31.24
CA PRO A 34 5.30 3.48 -31.79
C PRO A 34 6.38 2.92 -30.84
N HIS A 35 6.63 3.60 -29.70
CA HIS A 35 7.48 3.14 -28.59
C HIS A 35 6.67 2.61 -27.40
N SER A 36 5.38 2.33 -27.59
CA SER A 36 4.48 1.95 -26.51
C SER A 36 4.90 0.65 -25.84
N LYS A 37 4.84 0.69 -24.50
CA LYS A 37 4.91 -0.50 -23.67
C LYS A 37 3.60 -1.29 -23.80
N ILE A 38 3.68 -2.59 -23.60
CA ILE A 38 2.54 -3.50 -23.57
C ILE A 38 2.22 -3.79 -22.11
N SER A 39 0.97 -3.51 -21.72
CA SER A 39 0.44 -3.87 -20.42
C SER A 39 -0.08 -5.31 -20.46
N ILE A 40 0.48 -6.17 -19.63
CA ILE A 40 0.04 -7.55 -19.40
C ILE A 40 -0.73 -7.59 -18.08
N HIS A 41 -1.99 -8.00 -18.12
CA HIS A 41 -2.86 -8.14 -16.96
C HIS A 41 -3.14 -9.62 -16.67
N ASP A 42 -2.79 -10.05 -15.45
CA ASP A 42 -3.11 -11.37 -14.93
C ASP A 42 -4.52 -11.36 -14.31
N PRO A 43 -5.52 -12.03 -14.92
CA PRO A 43 -6.89 -12.03 -14.41
C PRO A 43 -7.06 -12.77 -13.08
N ASN A 44 -6.16 -13.70 -12.74
CA ASN A 44 -6.26 -14.49 -11.50
C ASN A 44 -5.70 -13.72 -10.30
N ASN A 45 -4.62 -12.95 -10.52
CA ASN A 45 -3.95 -12.19 -9.45
C ASN A 45 -4.24 -10.68 -9.47
N ASP A 46 -4.90 -10.19 -10.53
CA ASP A 46 -5.21 -8.77 -10.79
C ASP A 46 -3.98 -7.85 -10.71
N ILE A 47 -2.85 -8.36 -11.23
CA ILE A 47 -1.59 -7.62 -11.34
C ILE A 47 -1.40 -7.23 -12.80
N SER A 48 -1.01 -5.97 -13.02
CA SER A 48 -0.64 -5.47 -14.35
C SER A 48 0.87 -5.22 -14.39
N PHE A 49 1.52 -5.71 -15.44
CA PHE A 49 2.93 -5.49 -15.70
C PHE A 49 3.11 -4.74 -17.01
N GLU A 50 3.99 -3.76 -17.04
CA GLU A 50 4.41 -3.14 -18.30
C GLU A 50 5.71 -3.78 -18.79
N LEU A 51 5.69 -4.26 -20.03
CA LEU A 51 6.87 -4.76 -20.73
C LEU A 51 7.10 -3.97 -22.00
N GLY A 52 8.36 -3.73 -22.34
CA GLY A 52 8.69 -3.19 -23.65
C GLY A 52 8.27 -4.19 -24.74
N ARG A 53 7.95 -3.71 -25.95
CA ARG A 53 7.51 -4.57 -27.07
C ARG A 53 8.48 -5.72 -27.36
N ILE A 54 9.78 -5.45 -27.29
CA ILE A 54 10.85 -6.45 -27.45
C ILE A 54 10.81 -7.49 -26.32
N GLU A 55 10.65 -7.04 -25.07
CA GLU A 55 10.60 -7.91 -23.90
C GLU A 55 9.35 -8.78 -23.92
N PHE A 56 8.23 -8.24 -24.38
CA PHE A 56 6.98 -8.96 -24.58
C PHE A 56 7.12 -10.07 -25.63
N THR A 57 7.64 -9.75 -26.81
CA THR A 57 7.88 -10.77 -27.85
C THR A 57 8.89 -11.81 -27.39
N LEU A 58 9.94 -11.41 -26.66
CA LEU A 58 10.88 -12.34 -26.06
C LEU A 58 10.20 -13.25 -25.01
N ALA A 59 9.28 -12.71 -24.21
CA ALA A 59 8.49 -13.50 -23.25
C ALA A 59 7.57 -14.53 -23.96
N GLN A 60 6.99 -14.18 -25.11
CA GLN A 60 6.17 -15.09 -25.92
C GLN A 60 6.97 -16.23 -26.56
N LEU A 61 8.29 -16.09 -26.70
CA LEU A 61 9.15 -17.16 -27.23
C LEU A 61 9.32 -18.34 -26.25
N PHE A 62 9.03 -18.14 -24.96
CA PHE A 62 9.01 -19.19 -23.94
C PHE A 62 7.70 -19.98 -24.03
N ASN A 63 7.73 -21.12 -24.71
CA ASN A 63 6.56 -21.93 -25.03
C ASN A 63 6.55 -23.31 -24.34
N GLY A 64 7.43 -23.55 -23.37
CA GLY A 64 7.52 -24.85 -22.69
C GLY A 64 8.22 -25.97 -23.47
N GLN A 65 8.81 -25.67 -24.64
CA GLN A 65 9.45 -26.70 -25.49
C GLN A 65 10.82 -26.29 -26.02
N ARG A 66 11.20 -25.01 -25.91
CA ARG A 66 12.43 -24.46 -26.51
C ARG A 66 13.55 -24.34 -25.49
N SER A 67 14.75 -24.76 -25.90
CA SER A 67 15.98 -24.55 -25.13
C SER A 67 16.43 -23.09 -25.19
N PHE A 68 17.30 -22.66 -24.26
CA PHE A 68 17.83 -21.29 -24.25
C PHE A 68 18.60 -20.92 -25.51
N THR A 69 19.27 -21.90 -26.14
CA THR A 69 19.98 -21.71 -27.42
C THR A 69 19.00 -21.44 -28.57
N ASP A 70 17.89 -22.17 -28.61
CA ASP A 70 16.85 -22.00 -29.63
C ASP A 70 16.12 -20.66 -29.47
N ILE A 71 15.86 -20.24 -28.22
CA ILE A 71 15.26 -18.94 -27.92
C ILE A 71 16.21 -17.80 -28.32
N SER A 72 17.52 -17.93 -28.06
CA SER A 72 18.51 -16.93 -28.47
C SER A 72 18.58 -16.81 -30.00
N GLN A 73 18.54 -17.93 -30.72
CA GLN A 73 18.52 -17.94 -32.18
C GLN A 73 17.23 -17.31 -32.74
N CYS A 74 16.06 -17.69 -32.21
CA CYS A 74 14.77 -17.10 -32.61
C CYS A 74 14.73 -15.59 -32.31
N ALA A 75 15.27 -15.15 -31.17
CA ALA A 75 15.36 -13.73 -30.83
C ALA A 75 16.29 -12.97 -31.79
N LYS A 76 17.38 -13.59 -32.24
CA LYS A 76 18.27 -13.01 -33.24
C LYS A 76 17.60 -12.87 -34.61
N GLU A 77 16.81 -13.85 -35.01
CA GLU A 77 16.10 -13.86 -36.30
C GLU A 77 14.89 -12.92 -36.30
N GLN A 78 14.05 -12.95 -35.25
CA GLN A 78 12.80 -12.18 -35.20
C GLN A 78 12.97 -10.76 -34.65
N LEU A 79 13.83 -10.57 -33.64
CA LEU A 79 14.00 -9.28 -32.95
C LEU A 79 15.30 -8.57 -33.31
N ARG A 80 16.20 -9.21 -34.07
CA ARG A 80 17.55 -8.70 -34.42
C ARG A 80 18.41 -8.32 -33.21
N ILE A 81 18.19 -8.98 -32.07
CA ILE A 81 18.92 -8.72 -30.83
C ILE A 81 19.76 -9.94 -30.46
N ASN A 82 21.01 -9.70 -30.06
CA ASN A 82 21.88 -10.75 -29.56
C ASN A 82 21.77 -10.82 -28.02
N VAL A 83 21.06 -11.83 -27.51
CA VAL A 83 20.87 -12.03 -26.07
C VAL A 83 21.68 -13.24 -25.63
N SER A 84 22.58 -13.05 -24.67
CA SER A 84 23.35 -14.16 -24.08
C SER A 84 22.46 -15.04 -23.21
N GLU A 85 22.80 -16.32 -23.10
CA GLU A 85 22.08 -17.29 -22.26
C GLU A 85 21.98 -16.84 -20.79
N ALA A 86 23.02 -16.21 -20.25
CA ALA A 86 23.01 -15.66 -18.90
C ALA A 86 21.92 -14.57 -18.72
N LYS A 87 21.72 -13.71 -19.72
CA LYS A 87 20.65 -12.70 -19.71
C LYS A 87 19.27 -13.34 -19.87
N LEU A 88 19.14 -14.38 -20.68
CA LEU A 88 17.90 -15.15 -20.83
C LEU A 88 17.50 -15.86 -19.53
N LYS A 89 18.46 -16.49 -18.83
CA LYS A 89 18.22 -17.11 -17.51
C LYS A 89 17.77 -16.08 -16.47
N ALA A 90 18.44 -14.92 -16.42
CA ALA A 90 18.04 -13.82 -15.53
C ALA A 90 16.64 -13.27 -15.88
N PHE A 91 16.32 -13.17 -17.16
CA PHE A 91 15.02 -12.71 -17.65
C PHE A 91 13.90 -13.73 -17.35
N GLN A 92 14.13 -15.02 -17.59
CA GLN A 92 13.20 -16.09 -17.21
C GLN A 92 12.97 -16.08 -15.70
N HIS A 93 14.03 -16.04 -14.88
CA HIS A 93 13.90 -15.99 -13.43
C HIS A 93 13.04 -14.81 -12.98
N LYS A 94 13.23 -13.63 -13.59
CA LYS A 94 12.40 -12.45 -13.35
C LYS A 94 10.94 -12.69 -13.74
N LEU A 95 10.65 -13.20 -14.93
CA LEU A 95 9.28 -13.41 -15.39
C LEU A 95 8.54 -14.53 -14.66
N VAL A 96 9.23 -15.59 -14.25
CA VAL A 96 8.69 -16.66 -13.40
C VAL A 96 8.36 -16.12 -12.01
N HIS A 97 9.25 -15.30 -11.42
CA HIS A 97 8.96 -14.61 -10.16
C HIS A 97 7.76 -13.66 -10.30
N LEU A 98 7.59 -13.01 -11.46
CA LEU A 98 6.43 -12.14 -11.71
C LEU A 98 5.13 -12.93 -12.00
N GLY A 99 5.18 -14.25 -12.13
CA GLY A 99 4.02 -15.08 -12.47
C GLY A 99 3.55 -14.96 -13.93
N ILE A 100 4.39 -14.38 -14.80
CA ILE A 100 4.14 -14.23 -16.24
C ILE A 100 4.52 -15.51 -17.00
N LEU A 101 5.58 -16.18 -16.54
CA LEU A 101 5.97 -17.50 -17.01
C LEU A 101 5.67 -18.55 -15.93
N VAL A 102 5.22 -19.73 -16.34
CA VAL A 102 5.02 -20.89 -15.46
C VAL A 102 6.01 -21.97 -15.84
N ILE A 103 6.63 -22.56 -14.82
CA ILE A 103 7.43 -23.76 -14.94
C ILE A 103 6.60 -24.91 -14.36
N GLU A 104 6.41 -26.00 -15.12
CA GLU A 104 5.66 -27.17 -14.62
C GLU A 104 6.26 -27.67 -13.29
N GLY A 105 5.43 -27.79 -12.26
CA GLY A 105 5.85 -28.18 -10.91
C GLY A 105 6.27 -27.02 -9.99
N GLN A 106 6.38 -25.79 -10.48
CA GLN A 106 6.71 -24.61 -9.67
C GLN A 106 5.50 -23.66 -9.58
N GLN A 107 4.90 -23.52 -8.39
CA GLN A 107 3.91 -22.46 -8.14
C GLN A 107 4.59 -21.11 -8.31
N SER A 108 4.36 -20.50 -9.47
CA SER A 108 4.97 -19.24 -9.89
C SER A 108 3.87 -18.20 -9.95
N GLY A 109 3.82 -17.39 -8.91
CA GLY A 109 2.93 -16.25 -8.82
C GLY A 109 3.36 -15.37 -7.67
N LEU A 110 3.58 -14.09 -7.97
CA LEU A 110 3.37 -13.08 -6.94
C LEU A 110 1.89 -13.15 -6.57
N THR A 111 1.55 -13.87 -5.50
CA THR A 111 0.32 -13.55 -4.79
C THR A 111 0.53 -12.12 -4.28
N ARG A 112 -0.10 -11.14 -4.94
CA ARG A 112 -0.05 -9.74 -4.49
C ARG A 112 -0.53 -9.76 -3.05
N ASP A 113 0.43 -9.54 -2.16
CA ASP A 113 0.27 -9.78 -0.75
C ASP A 113 -0.83 -8.82 -0.24
N PRO A 114 -1.96 -9.33 0.29
CA PRO A 114 -3.15 -8.53 0.58
C PRO A 114 -2.91 -7.36 1.51
N ALA A 115 -1.93 -7.48 2.40
CA ALA A 115 -1.68 -6.45 3.37
C ALA A 115 -0.71 -5.39 2.82
N THR A 116 -1.25 -4.16 2.73
CA THR A 116 -0.67 -2.82 2.88
C THR A 116 0.61 -2.41 2.14
N GLY A 117 0.78 -1.09 1.98
CA GLY A 117 2.01 -0.44 1.50
C GLY A 117 3.26 -0.69 2.35
N ILE A 118 3.17 -1.50 3.41
CA ILE A 118 4.31 -1.91 4.23
C ILE A 118 4.87 -3.21 3.66
N THR A 119 6.15 -3.21 3.29
CA THR A 119 6.84 -4.45 2.92
C THR A 119 7.04 -5.31 4.16
N TYR A 120 6.16 -6.29 4.36
CA TYR A 120 6.27 -7.23 5.46
C TYR A 120 7.50 -8.13 5.29
N GLY A 121 8.19 -8.43 6.39
CA GLY A 121 9.34 -9.32 6.39
C GLY A 121 8.97 -10.78 6.09
N PRO A 122 9.97 -11.67 5.92
CA PRO A 122 9.76 -13.09 5.57
C PRO A 122 8.91 -13.87 6.57
N LEU A 123 8.72 -13.34 7.78
CA LEU A 123 7.92 -13.93 8.84
C LEU A 123 6.41 -13.57 8.76
N LYS A 124 5.97 -12.85 7.72
CA LYS A 124 4.56 -12.44 7.55
C LYS A 124 3.57 -13.59 7.73
N ARG A 125 3.85 -14.73 7.10
CA ARG A 125 2.96 -15.91 7.11
C ARG A 125 2.69 -16.46 8.51
N TYR A 126 3.60 -16.23 9.45
CA TYR A 126 3.48 -16.73 10.82
C TYR A 126 2.85 -15.72 11.79
N PHE A 127 2.95 -14.43 11.48
CA PHE A 127 2.53 -13.36 12.41
C PHE A 127 1.34 -12.53 11.93
N LEU A 128 0.86 -12.74 10.70
CA LEU A 128 -0.39 -12.14 10.24
C LEU A 128 -1.57 -13.03 10.62
N ILE A 129 -2.41 -12.51 11.51
CA ILE A 129 -3.69 -13.12 11.86
C ILE A 129 -4.77 -12.32 11.15
N ASN A 130 -5.43 -12.94 10.16
CA ASN A 130 -6.58 -12.35 9.50
C ASN A 130 -7.80 -12.51 10.41
N LEU A 131 -8.32 -11.41 10.95
CA LEU A 131 -9.52 -11.44 11.79
C LEU A 131 -10.77 -11.49 10.93
N ILE A 132 -10.80 -10.64 9.91
CA ILE A 132 -11.93 -10.48 9.00
C ILE A 132 -11.38 -10.40 7.58
N GLN A 133 -11.91 -11.23 6.70
CA GLN A 133 -11.70 -11.12 5.26
C GLN A 133 -13.04 -11.38 4.58
N MET A 134 -13.53 -10.41 3.82
CA MET A 134 -14.84 -10.51 3.16
C MET A 134 -14.86 -9.75 1.84
N ASN A 135 -15.79 -10.14 0.96
CA ASN A 135 -16.13 -9.33 -0.21
C ASN A 135 -17.02 -8.16 0.25
N PRO A 136 -16.55 -6.90 0.17
CA PRO A 136 -17.31 -5.76 0.68
C PRO A 136 -18.42 -5.29 -0.28
N GLU A 137 -18.48 -5.79 -1.53
CA GLU A 137 -19.41 -5.28 -2.55
C GLU A 137 -20.89 -5.23 -2.10
N PRO A 138 -21.47 -6.26 -1.45
CA PRO A 138 -22.88 -6.21 -1.05
C PRO A 138 -23.14 -5.09 -0.04
N ILE A 139 -22.23 -4.92 0.92
CA ILE A 139 -22.32 -3.90 1.97
C ILE A 139 -22.13 -2.51 1.34
N LEU A 140 -21.11 -2.33 0.50
CA LEU A 140 -20.85 -1.08 -0.20
C LEU A 140 -22.02 -0.68 -1.11
N ASN A 141 -22.62 -1.64 -1.82
CA ASN A 141 -23.81 -1.40 -2.64
C ASN A 141 -25.00 -0.95 -1.79
N SER A 142 -25.23 -1.61 -0.65
CA SER A 142 -26.32 -1.23 0.26
C SER A 142 -26.13 0.18 0.83
N ILE A 143 -24.93 0.49 1.31
CA ILE A 143 -24.59 1.83 1.82
C ILE A 143 -24.71 2.87 0.72
N TYR A 144 -24.14 2.63 -0.45
CA TYR A 144 -24.15 3.60 -1.55
C TYR A 144 -25.57 3.83 -2.10
N ASN A 145 -26.40 2.80 -2.20
CA ASN A 145 -27.78 2.94 -2.68
C ASN A 145 -28.65 3.74 -1.69
N ARG A 146 -28.41 3.59 -0.38
CA ARG A 146 -29.18 4.29 0.66
C ARG A 146 -28.63 5.68 0.98
N ALA A 147 -27.32 5.85 0.82
CA ALA A 147 -26.59 7.00 1.33
C ALA A 147 -25.53 7.50 0.32
N SER A 148 -25.88 7.56 -0.97
CA SER A 148 -25.02 8.11 -2.03
C SER A 148 -24.58 9.55 -1.75
N TRP A 149 -25.37 10.29 -0.96
CA TRP A 149 -25.06 11.63 -0.49
C TRP A 149 -23.80 11.70 0.40
N LEU A 150 -23.38 10.58 1.01
CA LEU A 150 -22.12 10.49 1.78
C LEU A 150 -20.88 10.72 0.91
N CYS A 151 -20.98 10.55 -0.40
CA CYS A 151 -19.89 10.83 -1.34
C CYS A 151 -20.06 12.17 -2.05
N SER A 152 -21.03 12.99 -1.65
CA SER A 152 -21.25 14.31 -2.24
C SER A 152 -20.22 15.33 -1.73
N LYS A 153 -19.87 16.31 -2.59
CA LYS A 153 -18.97 17.41 -2.21
C LYS A 153 -19.49 18.20 -1.01
N SER A 154 -20.80 18.43 -0.94
CA SER A 154 -21.42 19.16 0.18
C SER A 154 -21.28 18.41 1.50
N PHE A 155 -21.52 17.10 1.50
CA PHE A 155 -21.31 16.28 2.69
C PHE A 155 -19.85 16.29 3.13
N PHE A 156 -18.91 16.17 2.19
CA PHE A 156 -17.49 16.25 2.48
C PHE A 156 -17.10 17.57 3.18
N VAL A 157 -17.61 18.72 2.69
CA VAL A 157 -17.38 20.02 3.33
C VAL A 157 -17.94 20.05 4.75
N VAL A 158 -19.16 19.53 4.97
CA VAL A 158 -19.75 19.44 6.31
C VAL A 158 -18.89 18.57 7.23
N VAL A 159 -18.43 17.41 6.76
CA VAL A 159 -17.54 16.52 7.53
C VAL A 159 -16.23 17.22 7.90
N MET A 160 -15.60 17.93 6.96
CA MET A 160 -14.39 18.71 7.25
C MET A 160 -14.62 19.78 8.31
N VAL A 161 -15.73 20.53 8.21
CA VAL A 161 -16.10 21.54 9.22
C VAL A 161 -16.31 20.89 10.59
N CYS A 162 -17.02 19.76 10.66
CA CYS A 162 -17.23 19.03 11.91
C CYS A 162 -15.92 18.52 12.52
N ILE A 163 -15.01 17.99 11.71
CA ILE A 163 -13.68 17.58 12.17
C ILE A 163 -12.92 18.79 12.72
N CYS A 164 -12.83 19.88 11.95
CA CYS A 164 -12.14 21.10 12.40
C CYS A 164 -12.73 21.62 13.71
N TRP A 165 -14.05 21.68 13.83
CA TRP A 165 -14.73 22.08 15.06
C TRP A 165 -14.37 21.19 16.25
N ALA A 166 -14.44 19.86 16.09
CA ALA A 166 -14.09 18.92 17.15
C ALA A 166 -12.64 19.10 17.62
N PHE A 167 -11.69 19.27 16.70
CA PHE A 167 -10.30 19.51 17.07
C PHE A 167 -10.10 20.88 17.75
N VAL A 168 -10.80 21.94 17.33
CA VAL A 168 -10.80 23.22 18.05
C VAL A 168 -11.29 23.04 19.48
N GLU A 169 -12.35 22.26 19.70
CA GLU A 169 -12.84 21.94 21.05
C GLU A 169 -11.84 21.16 21.88
N LEU A 170 -11.18 20.15 21.29
CA LEU A 170 -10.12 19.39 21.96
C LEU A 170 -8.98 20.30 22.45
N PHE A 171 -8.49 21.19 21.57
CA PHE A 171 -7.39 22.08 21.93
C PHE A 171 -7.81 23.19 22.89
N SER A 172 -9.06 23.65 22.82
CA SER A 172 -9.61 24.63 23.77
C SER A 172 -9.67 24.09 25.20
N GLN A 173 -9.84 22.78 25.37
CA GLN A 173 -9.83 22.09 26.66
C GLN A 173 -8.63 21.15 26.83
N TRP A 174 -7.50 21.48 26.19
CA TRP A 174 -6.31 20.63 26.18
C TRP A 174 -5.87 20.21 27.59
N GLY A 175 -5.85 21.15 28.54
CA GLY A 175 -5.46 20.86 29.92
C GLY A 175 -6.39 19.89 30.67
N HIS A 176 -7.69 19.84 30.33
CA HIS A 176 -8.60 18.84 30.88
C HIS A 176 -8.37 17.49 30.22
N PHE A 177 -8.26 17.47 28.89
CA PHE A 177 -8.00 16.26 28.13
C PHE A 177 -6.72 15.57 28.56
N THR A 178 -5.62 16.31 28.75
CA THR A 178 -4.34 15.72 29.18
C THR A 178 -4.41 15.10 30.57
N ARG A 179 -5.22 15.64 31.48
CA ARG A 179 -5.46 15.04 32.80
C ARG A 179 -6.25 13.75 32.68
N ASP A 180 -7.29 13.72 31.85
CA ASP A 180 -8.05 12.49 31.60
C ASP A 180 -7.15 11.41 30.97
N VAL A 181 -6.30 11.78 30.01
CA VAL A 181 -5.29 10.89 29.44
C VAL A 181 -4.34 10.36 30.51
N GLU A 182 -3.84 11.21 31.40
CA GLU A 182 -2.96 10.80 32.49
C GLU A 182 -3.66 9.80 33.43
N ASN A 183 -4.88 10.14 33.89
CA ASN A 183 -5.71 9.29 34.75
C ASN A 183 -5.97 7.91 34.11
N ILE A 184 -6.27 7.88 32.81
CA ILE A 184 -6.68 6.66 32.11
C ILE A 184 -5.50 5.77 31.72
N TYR A 185 -4.35 6.34 31.38
CA TYR A 185 -3.17 5.60 30.91
C TYR A 185 -2.13 5.32 31.99
N SER A 186 -2.10 6.13 33.06
CA SER A 186 -1.03 6.09 34.09
C SER A 186 -1.57 5.66 35.44
N ASP A 187 -2.67 6.28 35.88
CA ASP A 187 -3.25 6.01 37.19
C ASP A 187 -4.19 4.80 37.16
N SER A 188 -4.65 4.42 35.96
CA SER A 188 -5.49 3.26 35.71
C SER A 188 -4.99 2.45 34.51
N LEU A 189 -5.44 1.20 34.44
CA LEU A 189 -5.29 0.31 33.27
C LEU A 189 -6.59 0.15 32.48
N SER A 190 -7.60 1.00 32.74
CA SER A 190 -8.89 0.98 32.04
C SER A 190 -8.76 1.11 30.52
N TRP A 191 -7.68 1.73 30.03
CA TRP A 191 -7.39 1.85 28.61
C TRP A 191 -7.22 0.49 27.90
N LEU A 192 -6.73 -0.54 28.60
CA LEU A 192 -6.49 -1.87 28.02
C LEU A 192 -7.77 -2.52 27.51
N ILE A 193 -8.88 -2.33 28.22
CA ILE A 193 -10.19 -2.89 27.88
C ILE A 193 -10.68 -2.30 26.54
N TRP A 194 -10.39 -1.02 26.31
CA TRP A 194 -10.86 -0.28 25.13
C TRP A 194 -9.89 -0.32 23.96
N HIS A 195 -8.60 -0.56 24.19
CA HIS A 195 -7.55 -0.42 23.19
C HIS A 195 -7.81 -1.22 21.91
N TYR A 196 -8.00 -2.53 22.02
CA TYR A 196 -8.23 -3.41 20.88
C TYR A 196 -9.55 -3.14 20.15
N PRO A 197 -10.70 -3.04 20.85
CA PRO A 197 -11.96 -2.68 20.19
C PRO A 197 -11.86 -1.35 19.42
N VAL A 198 -11.26 -0.32 20.03
CA VAL A 198 -11.12 1.00 19.41
C VAL A 198 -10.19 0.99 18.21
N ILE A 199 -9.03 0.32 18.29
CA ILE A 199 -8.08 0.33 17.17
C ILE A 199 -8.61 -0.48 15.98
N LEU A 200 -9.27 -1.61 16.23
CA LEU A 200 -9.89 -2.43 15.19
C LEU A 200 -11.03 -1.69 14.49
N THR A 201 -11.88 -1.01 15.25
CA THR A 201 -12.96 -0.18 14.68
C THR A 201 -12.39 1.02 13.94
N SER A 202 -11.39 1.72 14.49
CA SER A 202 -10.71 2.82 13.81
C SER A 202 -10.13 2.40 12.45
N ILE A 203 -9.53 1.20 12.36
CA ILE A 203 -9.02 0.64 11.11
C ILE A 203 -10.16 0.23 10.18
N ALA A 204 -11.24 -0.35 10.71
CA ALA A 204 -12.42 -0.67 9.91
C ALA A 204 -12.99 0.59 9.22
N PHE A 205 -13.10 1.70 9.96
CA PHE A 205 -13.56 2.98 9.43
C PHE A 205 -12.58 3.55 8.39
N HIS A 206 -11.27 3.42 8.64
CA HIS A 206 -10.22 3.83 7.71
C HIS A 206 -10.36 3.10 6.36
N GLU A 207 -10.37 1.77 6.38
CA GLU A 207 -10.50 0.95 5.17
C GLU A 207 -11.86 1.17 4.49
N LEU A 208 -12.93 1.36 5.27
CA LEU A 208 -14.24 1.68 4.72
C LEU A 208 -14.22 3.00 3.94
N GLY A 209 -13.44 4.00 4.37
CA GLY A 209 -13.22 5.24 3.64
C GLY A 209 -12.66 5.00 2.23
N HIS A 210 -11.61 4.19 2.11
CA HIS A 210 -11.06 3.80 0.81
C HIS A 210 -12.08 3.02 -0.04
N ALA A 211 -12.76 2.05 0.57
CA ALA A 211 -13.69 1.17 -0.11
C ALA A 211 -14.93 1.93 -0.65
N LEU A 212 -15.48 2.86 0.12
CA LEU A 212 -16.58 3.72 -0.30
C LEU A 212 -16.18 4.65 -1.43
N SER A 213 -14.97 5.22 -1.38
CA SER A 213 -14.47 6.06 -2.47
C SER A 213 -14.21 5.27 -3.75
N CYS A 214 -13.65 4.05 -3.64
CA CYS A 214 -13.57 3.12 -4.78
C CYS A 214 -14.96 2.92 -5.40
N ARG A 215 -15.97 2.65 -4.55
CA ARG A 215 -17.33 2.42 -5.03
C ARG A 215 -17.95 3.63 -5.71
N HIS A 216 -17.70 4.83 -5.19
CA HIS A 216 -18.15 6.11 -5.77
C HIS A 216 -17.59 6.31 -7.19
N TYR A 217 -16.30 6.02 -7.38
CA TYR A 217 -15.66 6.07 -8.69
C TYR A 217 -15.88 4.81 -9.54
N LYS A 218 -16.86 3.95 -9.17
CA LYS A 218 -17.21 2.71 -9.89
C LYS A 218 -16.05 1.71 -10.00
N VAL A 219 -15.09 1.78 -9.09
CA VAL A 219 -14.04 0.78 -8.93
C VAL A 219 -14.56 -0.34 -8.04
N LYS A 220 -14.48 -1.56 -8.56
CA LYS A 220 -14.85 -2.77 -7.83
C LYS A 220 -13.78 -3.08 -6.80
N VAL A 221 -14.19 -3.53 -5.61
CA VAL A 221 -13.30 -3.97 -4.54
C VAL A 221 -13.48 -5.47 -4.39
N ASN A 222 -12.41 -6.23 -4.64
CA ASN A 222 -12.47 -7.70 -4.59
C ASN A 222 -12.33 -8.24 -3.16
N ASP A 223 -11.54 -7.56 -2.34
CA ASP A 223 -11.15 -8.03 -1.02
C ASP A 223 -11.10 -6.85 -0.05
N PHE A 224 -11.63 -7.07 1.14
CA PHE A 224 -11.58 -6.15 2.27
C PHE A 224 -11.25 -6.97 3.51
N GLY A 225 -10.30 -6.50 4.30
CA GLY A 225 -9.95 -7.21 5.51
C GLY A 225 -9.31 -6.38 6.59
N ILE A 226 -9.34 -6.95 7.78
CA ILE A 226 -8.71 -6.42 8.99
C ILE A 226 -8.01 -7.59 9.66
N GLY A 227 -6.79 -7.36 10.12
CA GLY A 227 -5.97 -8.35 10.78
C GLY A 227 -5.10 -7.73 11.86
N VAL A 228 -4.30 -8.58 12.47
CA VAL A 228 -3.27 -8.20 13.44
C VAL A 228 -1.95 -8.77 12.96
N TYR A 229 -0.96 -7.91 12.84
CA TYR A 229 0.42 -8.26 12.49
C TYR A 229 1.35 -7.85 13.62
N LEU A 230 2.01 -8.81 14.28
CA LEU A 230 2.91 -8.54 15.41
C LEU A 230 2.30 -7.62 16.48
N LEU A 231 1.05 -7.89 16.88
CA LEU A 231 0.22 -7.10 17.82
C LEU A 231 -0.28 -5.75 17.28
N LEU A 232 0.15 -5.33 16.09
CA LEU A 232 -0.36 -4.13 15.44
C LEU A 232 -1.57 -4.48 14.58
N ALA A 233 -2.69 -3.81 14.81
CA ALA A 233 -3.84 -3.96 13.94
C ALA A 233 -3.53 -3.36 12.56
N THR A 234 -3.99 -4.02 11.50
CA THR A 234 -3.73 -3.67 10.10
C THR A 234 -5.00 -3.92 9.27
N GLY A 235 -5.29 -3.05 8.32
CA GLY A 235 -6.42 -3.19 7.39
C GLY A 235 -5.93 -3.27 5.94
N TRP A 236 -6.80 -3.71 5.04
CA TRP A 236 -6.55 -3.58 3.61
C TRP A 236 -7.83 -3.53 2.78
N VAL A 237 -7.75 -2.79 1.66
CA VAL A 237 -8.73 -2.76 0.58
C VAL A 237 -8.03 -3.11 -0.73
N ARG A 238 -8.60 -4.06 -1.48
CA ARG A 238 -8.09 -4.47 -2.80
C ARG A 238 -9.02 -4.00 -3.93
N PRO A 239 -8.78 -2.83 -4.52
CA PRO A 239 -9.49 -2.41 -5.72
C PRO A 239 -9.06 -3.26 -6.92
N VAL A 240 -9.97 -3.45 -7.88
CA VAL A 240 -9.68 -4.10 -9.16
C VAL A 240 -8.76 -3.19 -9.97
N GLN A 241 -7.53 -3.63 -10.25
CA GLN A 241 -6.51 -2.84 -10.90
C GLN A 241 -6.97 -2.33 -12.27
N LYS A 242 -7.67 -3.17 -13.06
CA LYS A 242 -8.22 -2.77 -14.36
C LYS A 242 -9.17 -1.58 -14.29
N ASN A 243 -9.94 -1.45 -13.21
CA ASN A 243 -10.86 -0.32 -13.01
C ASN A 243 -10.14 0.86 -12.34
N TRP A 244 -9.20 0.57 -11.44
CA TRP A 244 -8.35 1.57 -10.79
C TRP A 244 -7.51 2.37 -11.78
N SER A 245 -6.85 1.71 -12.74
CA SER A 245 -6.00 2.36 -13.75
C SER A 245 -6.78 3.27 -14.71
N LYS A 246 -8.11 3.19 -14.75
CA LYS A 246 -8.96 4.09 -15.57
C LYS A 246 -9.28 5.41 -14.87
N LEU A 247 -9.01 5.51 -13.57
CA LEU A 247 -9.22 6.74 -12.82
C LEU A 247 -8.15 7.77 -13.19
N THR A 248 -8.53 9.05 -13.17
CA THR A 248 -7.56 10.16 -13.24
C THR A 248 -6.70 10.20 -11.98
N ASP A 249 -5.52 10.80 -12.04
CA ASP A 249 -4.54 10.84 -10.94
C ASP A 249 -5.14 11.49 -9.69
N GLY A 250 -5.94 12.56 -9.88
CA GLY A 250 -6.70 13.20 -8.82
C GLY A 250 -7.74 12.29 -8.16
N GLN A 251 -8.46 11.47 -8.93
CA GLN A 251 -9.43 10.50 -8.39
C GLN A 251 -8.75 9.39 -7.59
N ARG A 252 -7.58 8.91 -8.05
CA ARG A 252 -6.75 7.93 -7.33
C ARG A 252 -6.26 8.53 -6.02
N ALA A 253 -5.70 9.73 -6.06
CA ALA A 253 -5.23 10.44 -4.87
C ALA A 253 -6.36 10.70 -3.85
N ILE A 254 -7.53 11.18 -4.30
CA ILE A 254 -8.69 11.37 -3.41
C ILE A 254 -9.12 10.05 -2.78
N THR A 255 -9.17 8.96 -3.55
CA THR A 255 -9.58 7.65 -3.02
C THR A 255 -8.62 7.13 -1.96
N ILE A 256 -7.33 7.39 -2.12
CA ILE A 256 -6.34 7.09 -1.09
C ILE A 256 -6.54 8.01 0.13
N LEU A 257 -6.79 9.31 -0.05
CA LEU A 257 -6.99 10.23 1.09
C LEU A 257 -8.28 10.01 1.89
N MET A 258 -9.26 9.29 1.34
CA MET A 258 -10.52 9.03 2.04
C MET A 258 -10.38 8.12 3.28
N GLY A 259 -9.38 7.25 3.35
CA GLY A 259 -9.09 6.47 4.56
C GLY A 259 -8.65 7.35 5.74
N PRO A 260 -7.60 8.17 5.59
CA PRO A 260 -7.17 9.13 6.61
C PRO A 260 -8.30 10.07 7.05
N ILE A 261 -9.13 10.52 6.11
CA ILE A 261 -10.29 11.38 6.40
C ILE A 261 -11.33 10.65 7.26
N ALA A 262 -11.60 9.37 6.98
CA ALA A 262 -12.47 8.56 7.82
C ALA A 262 -11.89 8.35 9.23
N SER A 263 -10.57 8.19 9.35
CA SER A 263 -9.88 8.14 10.66
C SER A 263 -9.97 9.47 11.42
N LEU A 264 -9.84 10.61 10.75
CA LEU A 264 -10.04 11.93 11.35
C LEU A 264 -11.48 12.13 11.83
N LEU A 265 -12.46 11.68 11.05
CA LEU A 265 -13.87 11.70 11.47
C LEU A 265 -14.11 10.81 12.69
N TYR A 266 -13.51 9.61 12.71
CA TYR A 266 -13.58 8.72 13.86
C TYR A 266 -12.99 9.37 15.13
N ALA A 267 -11.84 10.02 15.02
CA ALA A 267 -11.24 10.79 16.12
C ALA A 267 -12.14 11.96 16.55
N ALA A 268 -12.74 12.70 15.60
CA ALA A 268 -13.67 13.79 15.88
C ALA A 268 -14.91 13.32 16.65
N VAL A 269 -15.48 12.16 16.28
CA VAL A 269 -16.57 11.54 17.05
C VAL A 269 -16.10 11.18 18.46
N GLY A 270 -14.89 10.62 18.62
CA GLY A 270 -14.29 10.37 19.92
C GLY A 270 -14.18 11.64 20.79
N ILE A 271 -13.77 12.77 20.21
CA ILE A 271 -13.70 14.06 20.90
C ILE A 271 -15.09 14.50 21.37
N LEU A 272 -16.10 14.40 20.51
CA LEU A 272 -17.47 14.78 20.87
C LEU A 272 -18.02 13.90 22.00
N ILE A 273 -17.81 12.57 21.93
CA ILE A 273 -18.21 11.65 23.01
C ILE A 273 -17.48 12.02 24.31
N TRP A 274 -16.17 12.29 24.25
CA TRP A 274 -15.39 12.71 25.41
C TRP A 274 -15.98 13.98 26.04
N ARG A 275 -16.28 15.00 25.22
CA ARG A 275 -16.85 16.28 25.68
C ARG A 275 -18.25 16.16 26.28
N LEU A 276 -19.03 15.18 25.86
CA LEU A 276 -20.39 14.94 26.37
C LEU A 276 -20.40 13.93 27.53
N SER A 277 -19.28 13.26 27.79
CA SER A 277 -19.17 12.23 28.84
C SER A 277 -18.77 12.82 30.17
N GLU A 278 -19.29 12.23 31.26
CA GLU A 278 -18.83 12.55 32.61
C GLU A 278 -17.45 11.93 32.87
N PRO A 279 -16.53 12.63 33.56
CA PRO A 279 -15.21 12.10 33.91
C PRO A 279 -15.30 10.79 34.70
N ASN A 280 -14.28 9.94 34.57
CA ASN A 280 -14.16 8.65 35.26
C ASN A 280 -15.25 7.60 34.93
N THR A 281 -16.02 7.83 33.87
CA THR A 281 -16.95 6.82 33.35
C THR A 281 -16.28 5.91 32.33
N ALA A 282 -16.86 4.73 32.10
CA ALA A 282 -16.40 3.80 31.06
C ALA A 282 -16.48 4.44 29.65
N ILE A 283 -17.51 5.26 29.40
CA ILE A 283 -17.70 5.98 28.13
C ILE A 283 -16.61 7.04 27.94
N ASN A 284 -16.30 7.82 28.98
CA ASN A 284 -15.19 8.76 28.96
C ASN A 284 -13.85 8.06 28.69
N SER A 285 -13.60 6.93 29.36
CA SER A 285 -12.39 6.12 29.13
C SER A 285 -12.28 5.64 27.68
N MET A 286 -13.36 5.08 27.13
CA MET A 286 -13.43 4.67 25.72
C MET A 286 -13.16 5.86 24.79
N ALA A 287 -13.77 7.01 25.03
CA ALA A 287 -13.66 8.19 24.20
C ALA A 287 -12.23 8.76 24.19
N VAL A 288 -11.57 8.82 25.36
CA VAL A 288 -10.16 9.24 25.44
C VAL A 288 -9.26 8.26 24.66
N VAL A 289 -9.49 6.95 24.80
CA VAL A 289 -8.76 5.94 24.02
C VAL A 289 -9.03 6.09 22.52
N MET A 290 -10.26 6.41 22.10
CA MET A 290 -10.59 6.71 20.70
C MET A 290 -9.77 7.90 20.17
N VAL A 291 -9.73 9.01 20.91
CA VAL A 291 -8.98 10.19 20.49
C VAL A 291 -7.48 9.90 20.41
N VAL A 292 -6.91 9.28 21.45
CA VAL A 292 -5.47 8.99 21.51
C VAL A 292 -5.07 7.96 20.44
N ALA A 293 -5.74 6.81 20.39
CA ALA A 293 -5.37 5.73 19.47
C ALA A 293 -5.52 6.13 18.01
N SER A 294 -6.61 6.82 17.64
CA SER A 294 -6.83 7.26 16.26
C SER A 294 -5.92 8.42 15.87
N SER A 295 -5.57 9.31 16.80
CA SER A 295 -4.58 10.37 16.52
C SER A 295 -3.19 9.78 16.29
N LEU A 296 -2.80 8.76 17.06
CA LEU A 296 -1.53 8.06 16.88
C LEU A 296 -1.50 7.26 15.56
N SER A 297 -2.59 6.59 15.19
CA SER A 297 -2.66 5.82 13.94
C SER A 297 -2.62 6.69 12.69
N LEU A 298 -3.01 7.97 12.79
CA LEU A 298 -2.90 8.95 11.71
C LEU A 298 -1.46 9.38 11.40
N ILE A 299 -0.53 9.29 12.36
CA ILE A 299 0.88 9.70 12.17
C ILE A 299 1.55 9.00 10.98
N PRO A 300 1.61 7.64 10.91
CA PRO A 300 2.24 6.94 9.79
C PRO A 300 1.50 7.13 8.46
N THR A 301 0.24 7.55 8.51
CA THR A 301 -0.65 7.71 7.37
C THR A 301 -0.57 9.12 6.75
N LEU A 302 -0.46 10.15 7.60
CA LEU A 302 -0.36 11.54 7.19
C LEU A 302 1.08 11.95 6.88
N LEU A 303 2.06 11.42 7.63
CA LEU A 303 3.46 11.75 7.43
C LEU A 303 4.11 10.79 6.43
N PRO A 304 4.95 11.30 5.51
CA PRO A 304 5.67 10.47 4.52
C PRO A 304 6.87 9.74 5.14
N ILE A 305 6.71 9.18 6.33
CA ILE A 305 7.70 8.33 7.03
C ILE A 305 7.66 6.92 6.45
N PHE A 306 6.46 6.41 6.20
CA PHE A 306 6.21 5.11 5.58
C PHE A 306 5.54 5.30 4.21
N ASN A 307 5.22 4.20 3.53
CA ASN A 307 4.35 4.26 2.36
C ASN A 307 2.88 4.35 2.83
N GLY A 308 2.57 5.35 3.66
CA GLY A 308 1.22 5.66 4.11
C GLY A 308 0.42 6.38 3.04
N ASP A 309 -0.87 6.57 3.28
CA ASP A 309 -1.81 7.07 2.27
C ASP A 309 -1.47 8.43 1.72
N THR A 310 -1.04 9.39 2.55
CA THR A 310 -0.71 10.72 2.05
C THR A 310 0.50 10.68 1.12
N TYR A 311 1.49 9.84 1.44
CA TYR A 311 2.62 9.61 0.56
C TYR A 311 2.20 8.93 -0.74
N LEU A 312 1.35 7.90 -0.67
CA LEU A 312 0.83 7.20 -1.84
C LEU A 312 -0.02 8.13 -2.73
N ALA A 313 -0.87 8.96 -2.13
CA ALA A 313 -1.67 9.96 -2.83
C ALA A 313 -0.80 11.00 -3.54
N LEU A 314 0.29 11.47 -2.91
CA LEU A 314 1.25 12.35 -3.56
C LEU A 314 1.97 11.64 -4.71
N THR A 315 2.38 10.38 -4.55
CA THR A 315 3.03 9.63 -5.64
C THR A 315 2.11 9.39 -6.82
N GLU A 316 0.82 9.15 -6.59
CA GLU A 316 -0.19 8.99 -7.62
C GLU A 316 -0.49 10.32 -8.32
N TYR A 317 -0.70 11.39 -7.55
CA TYR A 317 -1.06 12.71 -8.10
C TYR A 317 0.06 13.34 -8.93
N PHE A 318 1.31 13.19 -8.51
CA PHE A 318 2.47 13.71 -9.23
C PHE A 318 3.09 12.68 -10.20
N GLU A 319 2.50 11.48 -10.30
CA GLU A 319 2.99 10.37 -11.16
C GLU A 319 4.48 10.04 -10.95
N GLN A 320 4.96 10.23 -9.72
CA GLN A 320 6.38 10.11 -9.38
C GLN A 320 6.64 8.87 -8.53
N PRO A 321 7.01 7.73 -9.15
CA PRO A 321 7.36 6.55 -8.38
C PRO A 321 8.62 6.81 -7.56
N ARG A 322 8.63 6.30 -6.32
CA ARG A 322 9.74 6.48 -5.35
C ARG A 322 10.04 7.96 -5.03
N LEU A 323 9.00 8.80 -4.98
CA LEU A 323 9.07 10.23 -4.68
C LEU A 323 9.99 10.57 -3.50
N ARG A 324 9.93 9.81 -2.40
CA ARG A 324 10.79 10.05 -1.22
C ARG A 324 12.28 9.87 -1.52
N GLN A 325 12.66 8.81 -2.22
CA GLN A 325 14.07 8.55 -2.58
C GLN A 325 14.60 9.65 -3.52
N ARG A 326 13.78 10.06 -4.49
CA ARG A 326 14.10 11.18 -5.39
C ARG A 326 14.25 12.50 -4.63
N SER A 327 13.33 12.77 -3.70
CA SER A 327 13.33 13.98 -2.85
C SER A 327 14.60 14.08 -1.99
N VAL A 328 14.99 12.99 -1.34
CA VAL A 328 16.22 12.93 -0.53
C VAL A 328 17.46 13.05 -1.41
N LYS A 329 17.50 12.37 -2.58
CA LYS A 329 18.60 12.52 -3.56
C LYS A 329 18.73 13.98 -3.99
N TYR A 330 17.62 14.62 -4.36
CA TYR A 330 17.56 16.02 -4.78
C TYR A 330 18.11 16.96 -3.70
N CYS A 331 17.60 16.87 -2.46
CA CYS A 331 18.05 17.73 -1.36
C CYS A 331 19.54 17.52 -1.06
N ARG A 332 20.00 16.27 -1.04
CA ARG A 332 21.42 15.94 -0.83
C ARG A 332 22.33 16.49 -1.93
N ASP A 333 21.93 16.36 -3.18
CA ASP A 333 22.74 16.79 -4.32
C ASP A 333 22.82 18.34 -4.37
N LYS A 334 21.70 19.02 -4.08
CA LYS A 334 21.65 20.50 -3.96
C LYS A 334 22.49 21.02 -2.79
N LEU A 335 22.43 20.37 -1.62
CA LEU A 335 23.29 20.70 -0.46
C LEU A 335 24.79 20.48 -0.75
N ARG A 336 25.12 19.59 -1.69
CA ARG A 336 26.50 19.32 -2.12
C ARG A 336 26.94 20.18 -3.31
N GLY A 337 26.14 21.16 -3.72
CA GLY A 337 26.44 22.03 -4.87
C GLY A 337 26.44 21.31 -6.22
N ARG A 338 25.82 20.13 -6.33
CA ARG A 338 25.69 19.39 -7.59
C ARG A 338 24.43 19.84 -8.31
N ALA A 339 24.50 19.99 -9.62
CA ALA A 339 23.32 20.24 -10.45
C ALA A 339 22.36 19.05 -10.32
N PRO A 340 21.15 19.24 -9.77
CA PRO A 340 20.19 18.15 -9.69
C PRO A 340 19.72 17.78 -11.10
N GLU A 341 19.52 16.48 -11.32
CA GLU A 341 19.05 15.90 -12.59
C GLU A 341 17.57 16.25 -12.90
N VAL A 342 16.89 16.95 -11.98
CA VAL A 342 15.44 17.15 -12.01
C VAL A 342 15.05 18.60 -12.32
N ILE A 343 13.94 18.73 -13.05
CA ILE A 343 13.28 19.97 -13.48
C ILE A 343 13.01 20.88 -12.27
N GLU A 344 13.41 22.15 -12.35
CA GLU A 344 13.25 23.14 -11.26
C GLU A 344 11.81 23.30 -10.76
N ASN A 345 10.81 23.06 -11.61
CA ASN A 345 9.39 23.21 -11.28
C ASN A 345 8.90 22.26 -10.17
N GLU A 346 9.63 21.18 -9.89
CA GLU A 346 9.28 20.19 -8.86
C GLU A 346 10.10 20.35 -7.57
N ALA A 347 10.98 21.37 -7.51
CA ALA A 347 11.87 21.58 -6.38
C ALA A 347 11.12 21.74 -5.05
N LEU A 348 10.00 22.47 -5.06
CA LEU A 348 9.18 22.68 -3.86
C LEU A 348 8.62 21.36 -3.33
N LEU A 349 8.08 20.51 -4.22
CA LEU A 349 7.55 19.20 -3.85
C LEU A 349 8.63 18.35 -3.16
N TYR A 350 9.83 18.29 -3.74
CA TYR A 350 10.93 17.52 -3.17
C TYR A 350 11.42 18.04 -1.83
N TRP A 351 11.52 19.36 -1.68
CA TRP A 351 11.83 19.96 -0.39
C TRP A 351 10.76 19.64 0.64
N SER A 352 9.48 19.84 0.30
CA SER A 352 8.35 19.55 1.19
C SER A 352 8.32 18.08 1.63
N VAL A 353 8.47 17.14 0.70
CA VAL A 353 8.50 15.70 1.03
C VAL A 353 9.71 15.35 1.88
N CYS A 354 10.90 15.86 1.55
CA CYS A 354 12.12 15.59 2.32
C CYS A 354 12.01 16.14 3.76
N VAL A 355 11.55 17.38 3.91
CA VAL A 355 11.36 18.02 5.21
C VAL A 355 10.30 17.30 6.02
N ALA A 356 9.14 16.98 5.42
CA ALA A 356 8.07 16.25 6.09
C ALA A 356 8.51 14.85 6.54
N THR A 357 9.30 14.13 5.73
CA THR A 357 9.88 12.84 6.12
C THR A 357 10.83 13.00 7.30
N PHE A 358 11.70 14.02 7.30
CA PHE A 358 12.66 14.26 8.38
C PHE A 358 11.98 14.67 9.70
N ILE A 359 11.03 15.61 9.63
CA ILE A 359 10.19 16.00 10.78
C ILE A 359 9.46 14.78 11.33
N GLY A 360 8.88 13.95 10.46
CA GLY A 360 8.18 12.75 10.89
C GLY A 360 9.07 11.77 11.65
N TRP A 361 10.31 11.54 11.19
CA TRP A 361 11.27 10.73 11.93
C TRP A 361 11.65 11.35 13.28
N ILE A 362 11.87 12.67 13.34
CA ILE A 362 12.16 13.35 14.61
C ILE A 362 11.01 13.15 15.59
N LEU A 363 9.77 13.37 15.17
CA LEU A 363 8.59 13.20 16.01
C LEU A 363 8.43 11.75 16.49
N ALA A 364 8.65 10.77 15.60
CA ALA A 364 8.58 9.36 15.96
C ALA A 364 9.63 8.98 17.01
N TRP A 365 10.89 9.35 16.81
CA TRP A 365 11.96 9.07 17.77
C TRP A 365 11.80 9.84 19.09
N TRP A 366 11.32 11.07 19.02
CA TRP A 366 11.02 11.86 20.21
C TRP A 366 9.90 11.20 21.03
N GLY A 367 8.83 10.73 20.38
CA GLY A 367 7.76 9.96 21.02
C GLY A 367 8.27 8.68 21.69
N VAL A 368 9.12 7.91 21.00
CA VAL A 368 9.77 6.72 21.58
C VAL A 368 10.63 7.10 22.79
N ALA A 369 11.44 8.15 22.70
CA ALA A 369 12.28 8.61 23.81
C ALA A 369 11.45 9.01 25.04
N LEU A 370 10.32 9.69 24.85
CA LEU A 370 9.39 10.03 25.92
C LEU A 370 8.77 8.79 26.56
N MET A 371 8.35 7.82 25.76
CA MET A 371 7.79 6.55 26.25
C MET A 371 8.84 5.78 27.08
N VAL A 372 10.06 5.64 26.57
CA VAL A 372 11.16 4.96 27.27
C VAL A 372 11.48 5.67 28.59
N LYS A 373 11.56 7.00 28.58
CA LYS A 373 11.80 7.78 29.79
C LYS A 373 10.74 7.53 30.87
N ARG A 374 9.48 7.36 30.48
CA ARG A 374 8.35 7.09 31.38
C ARG A 374 8.29 5.65 31.90
N VAL A 375 8.87 4.70 31.16
CA VAL A 375 8.92 3.29 31.57
C VAL A 375 10.12 3.02 32.49
N ILE A 376 11.22 3.75 32.30
CA ILE A 376 12.47 3.53 33.03
C ILE A 376 12.60 4.45 34.27
N GLY A 377 12.00 5.64 34.23
CA GLY A 377 11.99 6.59 35.35
C GLY A 377 10.61 6.66 35.98
#